data_AF-A0A3A0CNP7-F1
#
_entry.id   AF-A0A3A0CNP7-F1
#
_cell.length_a   1.000
_cell.length_b   1.000
_cell.length_c   1.000
_cell.angle_alpha   90.00
_cell.angle_beta   90.00
_cell.angle_gamma   90.00
#
_symmetry.space_group_name_H-M   'P 1'
#
loop_
_entity.id
_entity.type
_entity.pdbx_description
1 polymer ?
#
loop_
_entity_poly.entity_id
_entity_poly.type
_entity_poly.pdbx_seq_one_letter_code
_entity_poly.pdbx_strand_id
1 'polypeptide(L)'
;MKLPNFRLYDTQATTSMLVAVFCAMCLLMMSVVVFKGINTANWVIPYNPEAGMGQYRPPLVVLFTAVSILGGLVAAFMGFRSLGQQRNTKQGRSMVGLLLGVIVIPLAIVLYATWKELSEPIIRSTGGA
;
A
#
# COMPACT_ATOMS: atom_id res chain seq x y z
N MET A 1 11.34 1.65 27.78
CA MET A 1 10.18 2.29 27.10
C MET A 1 8.91 1.53 27.50
N LYS A 2 7.81 2.20 27.84
CA LYS A 2 6.52 1.53 28.14
C LYS A 2 5.82 1.15 26.83
N LEU A 3 5.29 -0.06 26.73
CA LEU A 3 4.52 -0.51 25.57
C LEU A 3 3.18 0.26 25.46
N PRO A 4 2.71 0.55 24.23
CA PRO A 4 1.44 1.22 24.03
C PRO A 4 0.25 0.40 24.54
N ASN A 5 -0.66 1.03 25.29
CA ASN A 5 -1.87 0.38 25.80
C ASN A 5 -3.04 0.60 24.85
N PHE A 6 -3.34 -0.41 24.02
CA PHE A 6 -4.43 -0.38 23.06
C PHE A 6 -5.82 -0.44 23.68
N ARG A 7 -5.97 -0.58 25.00
CA ARG A 7 -7.28 -0.40 25.66
C ARG A 7 -7.71 1.07 25.68
N LEU A 8 -6.76 2.01 25.54
CA LEU A 8 -7.02 3.44 25.51
C LEU A 8 -7.33 3.90 24.07
N TYR A 9 -8.48 4.55 23.89
CA TYR A 9 -8.91 5.04 22.58
C TYR A 9 -7.96 6.07 21.98
N ASP A 10 -7.32 6.92 22.79
CA ASP A 10 -6.32 7.89 22.30
C ASP A 10 -5.07 7.22 21.70
N THR A 11 -4.70 6.05 22.23
CA THR A 11 -3.59 5.25 21.70
C THR A 11 -4.01 4.60 20.39
N GLN A 12 -5.23 4.02 20.35
CA GLN A 12 -5.79 3.47 19.11
C GLN A 12 -5.89 4.53 18.00
N ALA A 13 -6.36 5.74 18.32
CA ALA A 13 -6.48 6.85 17.38
C ALA A 13 -5.11 7.25 16.80
N THR A 14 -4.09 7.34 17.66
CA THR A 14 -2.74 7.72 17.23
C THR A 14 -2.09 6.61 16.40
N THR A 15 -2.19 5.35 16.83
CA THR A 15 -1.63 4.22 16.07
C THR A 15 -2.36 4.02 14.74
N SER A 16 -3.70 4.12 14.73
CA SER A 16 -4.51 4.04 13.51
C SER A 16 -4.04 5.06 12.47
N MET A 17 -3.87 6.33 12.87
CA MET A 17 -3.34 7.37 11.99
C MET A 17 -1.93 7.04 11.47
N LEU A 18 -1.01 6.62 12.34
CA LEU A 18 0.37 6.33 11.93
C LEU A 18 0.45 5.14 10.97
N VAL A 19 -0.31 4.08 11.25
CA VAL A 19 -0.41 2.91 10.35
C VAL A 19 -1.02 3.33 9.02
N ALA A 20 -2.10 4.13 9.02
CA ALA A 20 -2.71 4.60 7.78
C ALA A 20 -1.76 5.45 6.93
N VAL A 21 -1.00 6.36 7.54
CA VAL A 21 0.00 7.18 6.85
C VAL A 21 1.11 6.30 6.27
N PHE A 22 1.60 5.32 7.03
CA PHE A 22 2.59 4.37 6.54
C PHE A 22 2.07 3.56 5.34
N CYS A 23 0.85 3.03 5.43
CA CYS A 23 0.21 2.32 4.32
C CYS A 23 0.00 3.21 3.09
N ALA A 24 -0.37 4.48 3.28
CA ALA A 24 -0.47 5.42 2.18
C ALA A 24 0.90 5.68 1.50
N MET A 25 1.98 5.77 2.27
CA MET A 25 3.34 5.85 1.70
C MET A 25 3.72 4.59 0.93
N CYS A 26 3.39 3.39 1.45
CA CYS A 26 3.60 2.13 0.73
C CYS A 26 2.81 2.09 -0.58
N LEU A 27 1.56 2.56 -0.58
CA LEU A 27 0.74 2.66 -1.78
C LEU A 27 1.37 3.62 -2.81
N LEU A 28 1.87 4.78 -2.38
CA LEU A 28 2.57 5.71 -3.29
C LEU A 28 3.84 5.07 -3.88
N MET A 29 4.62 4.37 -3.07
CA MET A 29 5.80 3.63 -3.56
C MET A 29 5.40 2.53 -4.54
N MET A 30 4.30 1.82 -4.29
CA MET A 30 3.75 0.83 -5.21
C MET A 30 3.36 1.47 -6.54
N SER A 31 2.67 2.61 -6.55
CA SER A 31 2.33 3.34 -7.77
C SER A 31 3.58 3.69 -8.59
N VAL A 32 4.65 4.15 -7.93
CA VAL A 32 5.93 4.41 -8.61
C VAL A 32 6.50 3.12 -9.21
N VAL A 33 6.52 2.02 -8.45
CA VAL A 33 7.04 0.74 -8.94
C VAL A 33 6.21 0.19 -10.11
N VAL A 34 4.89 0.34 -10.09
CA VAL A 34 3.98 -0.11 -11.16
C VAL A 34 4.19 0.73 -12.41
N PHE A 35 4.10 2.06 -12.32
CA PHE A 35 4.12 2.94 -13.49
C PHE A 35 5.52 3.32 -13.99
N LYS A 36 6.59 2.89 -13.32
CA LYS A 36 7.97 3.16 -13.75
C LYS A 36 8.23 2.57 -15.15
N GLY A 37 8.52 3.46 -16.11
CA GLY A 37 8.87 3.06 -17.48
C GLY A 37 7.70 2.43 -18.24
N ILE A 38 6.46 2.83 -17.94
CA ILE A 38 5.29 2.42 -18.72
C ILE A 38 5.45 2.86 -20.18
N ASN A 39 5.19 1.94 -21.11
CA ASN A 39 5.13 2.25 -22.52
C ASN A 39 3.70 2.70 -22.86
N THR A 40 3.49 4.01 -22.95
CA THR A 40 2.17 4.61 -23.23
C THR A 40 1.66 4.34 -24.64
N ALA A 41 2.51 3.90 -25.58
CA ALA A 41 2.08 3.56 -26.93
C ALA A 41 1.36 2.21 -26.98
N ASN A 42 1.84 1.23 -26.21
CA ASN A 42 1.28 -0.13 -26.17
C ASN A 42 0.45 -0.40 -24.90
N TRP A 43 0.42 0.54 -23.95
CA TRP A 43 -0.21 0.37 -22.63
C TRP A 43 0.33 -0.82 -21.83
N VAL A 44 1.64 -1.06 -21.94
CA VAL A 44 2.32 -2.17 -21.27
C VAL A 44 3.31 -1.65 -20.24
N ILE A 45 3.48 -2.40 -19.15
CA ILE A 45 4.48 -2.19 -18.11
C ILE A 45 5.61 -3.20 -18.30
N PRO A 46 6.65 -2.87 -19.07
CA PRO A 46 7.75 -3.80 -19.31
C PRO A 46 8.61 -3.97 -18.05
N TYR A 47 8.97 -5.20 -17.72
CA TYR A 47 9.95 -5.50 -16.67
C TYR A 47 10.93 -6.59 -17.10
N ASN A 48 12.17 -6.54 -16.59
CA ASN A 48 13.16 -7.57 -16.85
C ASN A 48 13.18 -8.56 -15.68
N PRO A 49 12.74 -9.82 -15.86
CA PRO A 49 12.73 -10.82 -14.78
C PRO A 49 14.13 -11.32 -14.38
N GLU A 50 15.13 -11.17 -15.26
CA GLU A 50 16.44 -11.85 -15.12
C GLU A 50 17.59 -10.92 -14.72
N ALA A 51 17.42 -9.59 -14.79
CA ALA A 51 18.50 -8.67 -14.48
C ALA A 51 18.06 -7.32 -13.90
N GLY A 52 18.95 -6.76 -13.06
CA GLY A 52 18.85 -5.41 -12.50
C GLY A 52 17.72 -5.25 -11.48
N MET A 53 17.16 -4.05 -11.39
CA MET A 53 16.02 -3.76 -10.49
C MET A 53 14.68 -4.36 -10.98
N GLY A 54 14.64 -4.91 -12.21
CA GLY A 54 13.44 -5.50 -12.80
C GLY A 54 12.99 -6.78 -12.09
N GLN A 55 13.94 -7.62 -11.67
CA GLN A 55 13.67 -8.90 -10.99
C GLN A 55 12.91 -8.71 -9.66
N TYR A 56 13.12 -7.57 -9.00
CA TYR A 56 12.50 -7.25 -7.73
C TYR A 56 11.13 -6.57 -7.88
N ARG A 57 10.71 -6.17 -9.09
CA ARG A 57 9.42 -5.49 -9.27
C ARG A 57 8.24 -6.39 -8.88
N PRO A 58 8.11 -7.64 -9.38
CA PRO A 58 6.98 -8.50 -8.98
C PRO A 58 6.88 -8.72 -7.45
N PRO A 59 7.94 -9.11 -6.72
CA PRO A 59 7.82 -9.31 -5.27
C PRO A 59 7.56 -8.00 -4.51
N LEU A 60 8.10 -6.86 -4.97
CA LEU A 60 7.81 -5.56 -4.34
C LEU A 60 6.34 -5.15 -4.51
N VAL A 61 5.76 -5.37 -5.69
CA VAL A 61 4.34 -5.09 -5.94
C VAL A 61 3.47 -5.94 -5.01
N VAL A 62 3.76 -7.24 -4.89
CA VAL A 62 3.03 -8.14 -3.98
C VAL A 62 3.19 -7.70 -2.51
N LEU A 63 4.42 -7.39 -2.08
CA LEU A 63 4.71 -6.95 -0.72
C LEU A 63 3.96 -5.66 -0.37
N PHE A 64 4.04 -4.63 -1.22
CA PHE A 64 3.35 -3.37 -0.98
C PHE A 64 1.83 -3.53 -1.03
N THR A 65 1.30 -4.41 -1.89
CA THR A 65 -0.13 -4.76 -1.91
C THR A 65 -0.55 -5.34 -0.56
N ALA A 66 0.16 -6.36 -0.07
CA ALA A 66 -0.16 -7.03 1.18
C ALA A 66 -0.09 -6.08 2.38
N VAL A 67 0.98 -5.28 2.48
CA VAL A 67 1.16 -4.30 3.55
C VAL A 67 0.07 -3.22 3.52
N SER A 68 -0.30 -2.74 2.33
CA SER A 68 -1.33 -1.71 2.17
C SER A 68 -2.71 -2.22 2.55
N ILE A 69 -3.07 -3.44 2.14
CA ILE A 69 -4.37 -4.05 2.48
C ILE A 69 -4.45 -4.39 3.97
N LEU A 70 -3.47 -5.14 4.50
CA LEU A 70 -3.50 -5.58 5.89
C LEU A 70 -3.39 -4.40 6.86
N GLY A 71 -2.45 -3.48 6.59
CA GLY A 71 -2.29 -2.29 7.42
C GLY A 71 -3.47 -1.31 7.26
N GLY A 72 -4.03 -1.19 6.06
CA GLY A 72 -5.25 -0.42 5.82
C GLY A 72 -6.45 -0.94 6.61
N LEU A 73 -6.64 -2.26 6.68
CA LEU A 73 -7.69 -2.90 7.49
C LEU A 73 -7.49 -2.64 8.99
N VAL A 74 -6.26 -2.79 9.49
CA VAL A 74 -5.93 -2.52 10.90
C VAL A 74 -6.18 -1.05 11.24
N ALA A 75 -5.71 -0.13 10.39
CA ALA A 75 -5.93 1.29 10.56
C ALA A 75 -7.40 1.66 10.53
N ALA A 76 -8.17 1.16 9.56
CA ALA A 76 -9.60 1.39 9.44
C ALA A 76 -10.36 0.88 10.66
N PHE A 77 -10.08 -0.35 11.10
CA PHE A 77 -10.75 -0.94 12.26
C PHE A 77 -10.48 -0.17 13.56
N MET A 78 -9.21 0.19 13.82
CA MET A 78 -8.85 0.97 15.01
C MET A 78 -9.38 2.42 14.94
N GLY A 79 -9.40 2.99 13.74
CA GLY A 79 -9.98 4.32 13.49
C GLY A 79 -11.47 4.32 13.78
N PHE A 80 -12.21 3.39 13.20
CA PHE A 80 -13.64 3.18 13.44
C PHE A 80 -13.96 2.96 14.91
N ARG A 81 -13.22 2.07 15.58
CA ARG A 81 -13.47 1.72 16.99
C ARG A 81 -13.26 2.91 17.95
N SER A 82 -12.32 3.78 17.64
CA SER A 82 -12.00 4.95 18.49
C SER A 82 -12.82 6.19 18.15
N LEU A 83 -13.38 6.28 16.94
CA LEU A 83 -14.21 7.41 16.51
C LEU A 83 -15.52 7.48 17.32
N GLY A 84 -15.93 8.70 17.71
CA GLY A 84 -17.18 8.94 18.43
C GLY A 84 -17.16 8.54 19.92
N GLN A 85 -16.07 7.95 20.41
CA GLN A 85 -15.91 7.61 21.83
C GLN A 85 -15.71 8.88 22.66
N GLN A 86 -16.53 9.12 23.69
CA GLN A 86 -16.44 10.31 24.55
C GLN A 86 -15.07 10.48 25.23
N ARG A 87 -14.37 9.37 25.48
CA ARG A 87 -13.04 9.36 26.10
C ARG A 87 -11.88 9.55 25.11
N ASN A 88 -12.17 9.68 23.82
CA ASN A 88 -11.17 9.93 22.79
C ASN A 88 -11.08 11.45 22.54
N THR A 89 -9.98 12.04 22.97
CA THR A 89 -9.68 13.47 22.76
C THR A 89 -9.11 13.74 21.36
N LYS A 90 -8.78 12.68 20.61
CA LYS A 90 -8.06 12.71 19.34
C LYS A 90 -8.94 12.24 18.16
N GLN A 91 -10.19 12.68 18.12
CA GLN A 91 -11.16 12.30 17.08
C GLN A 91 -10.65 12.51 15.65
N GLY A 92 -9.94 13.61 15.39
CA GLY A 92 -9.34 13.88 14.08
C GLY A 92 -8.36 12.79 13.63
N ARG A 93 -7.57 12.21 14.56
CA ARG A 93 -6.63 11.13 14.25
C ARG A 93 -7.36 9.82 13.92
N SER A 94 -8.43 9.52 14.66
CA SER A 94 -9.31 8.38 14.37
C SER A 94 -9.96 8.51 13.00
N MET A 95 -10.40 9.71 12.64
CA MET A 95 -11.00 9.99 11.33
C MET A 95 -9.99 9.83 10.20
N VAL A 96 -8.77 10.38 10.35
CA VAL A 96 -7.69 10.20 9.37
C VAL A 96 -7.35 8.73 9.20
N GLY A 97 -7.16 8.00 10.30
CA GLY A 97 -6.84 6.58 10.27
C GLY A 97 -7.94 5.72 9.64
N LEU A 98 -9.22 6.06 9.90
CA LEU A 98 -10.37 5.43 9.26
C LEU A 98 -10.40 5.69 7.75
N LEU A 99 -10.44 6.95 7.35
CA LEU A 99 -10.61 7.35 5.95
C LEU A 99 -9.43 6.88 5.08
N LEU A 100 -8.19 7.14 5.51
CA LEU A 100 -7.02 6.67 4.77
C LEU A 100 -6.94 5.15 4.75
N GLY A 101 -7.26 4.46 5.84
CA GLY A 101 -7.29 2.99 5.87
C GLY A 101 -8.29 2.42 4.86
N VAL A 102 -9.50 2.99 4.79
CA VAL A 102 -10.55 2.58 3.85
C VAL A 102 -10.18 2.90 2.39
N ILE A 103 -9.53 4.03 2.13
CA ILE A 103 -9.13 4.44 0.77
C ILE A 103 -7.95 3.63 0.24
N VAL A 104 -6.97 3.30 1.09
CA VAL A 104 -5.76 2.61 0.65
C VAL A 104 -6.04 1.20 0.16
N ILE A 105 -7.01 0.50 0.77
CA ILE A 105 -7.37 -0.89 0.41
C ILE A 105 -7.81 -1.01 -1.08
N PRO A 106 -8.87 -0.32 -1.56
CA PRO A 106 -9.31 -0.44 -2.94
C PRO A 106 -8.26 0.05 -3.92
N LEU A 107 -7.50 1.11 -3.60
CA LEU A 107 -6.43 1.59 -4.48
C LEU A 107 -5.30 0.56 -4.62
N ALA A 108 -4.93 -0.13 -3.53
CA ALA A 108 -3.93 -1.21 -3.60
C ALA A 108 -4.41 -2.36 -4.49
N ILE A 109 -5.69 -2.74 -4.39
CA ILE A 109 -6.30 -3.77 -5.23
C ILE A 109 -6.28 -3.35 -6.71
N VAL A 110 -6.68 -2.11 -7.02
CA VAL A 110 -6.67 -1.59 -8.39
C VAL A 110 -5.24 -1.59 -8.95
N LEU A 111 -4.25 -1.08 -8.22
CA LEU A 111 -2.86 -1.07 -8.67
C LEU A 111 -2.29 -2.47 -8.89
N TYR A 112 -2.64 -3.42 -8.02
CA TYR A 112 -2.23 -4.81 -8.17
C TYR A 112 -2.86 -5.45 -9.41
N ALA A 113 -4.16 -5.23 -9.64
CA ALA A 113 -4.85 -5.68 -10.85
C ALA A 113 -4.23 -5.07 -12.11
N THR A 114 -3.96 -3.75 -12.11
CA THR A 114 -3.28 -3.07 -13.22
C THR A 114 -1.91 -3.68 -13.51
N TRP A 115 -1.12 -3.98 -12.48
CA TRP A 115 0.15 -4.68 -12.66
C TRP A 115 -0.05 -6.07 -13.26
N LYS A 116 -0.99 -6.86 -12.74
CA LYS A 116 -1.24 -8.22 -13.22
C LYS A 116 -1.68 -8.26 -14.68
N GLU A 117 -2.49 -7.29 -15.11
CA GLU A 117 -3.04 -7.23 -16.47
C GLU A 117 -2.06 -6.63 -17.49
N LEU A 118 -1.25 -5.65 -17.09
CA LEU A 118 -0.40 -4.89 -18.01
C LEU A 118 1.10 -5.21 -17.91
N SER A 119 1.52 -6.04 -16.95
CA SER A 119 2.95 -6.39 -16.82
C SER A 119 3.37 -7.41 -17.86
N GLU A 120 4.38 -7.05 -18.65
CA GLU A 120 4.98 -7.96 -19.63
C GLU A 120 6.48 -8.13 -19.36
N PRO A 121 6.97 -9.38 -19.29
CA PRO A 121 8.39 -9.63 -19.20
C PRO A 121 9.07 -9.28 -20.53
N ILE A 122 10.16 -8.51 -20.48
CA ILE A 122 11.00 -8.25 -21.65
C ILE A 122 11.76 -9.54 -21.97
N ILE A 123 11.33 -10.27 -23.00
CA ILE A 123 12.06 -11.43 -23.53
C ILE A 123 13.22 -10.88 -24.36
N ARG A 124 14.46 -11.00 -23.86
CA ARG A 124 15.62 -10.81 -24.73
C ARG A 124 15.65 -11.98 -25.70
N SER A 125 15.54 -11.71 -27.00
CA SER A 125 15.98 -12.67 -28.01
C SER A 125 17.45 -12.97 -27.71
N THR A 126 17.77 -14.17 -27.22
CA THR A 126 19.09 -14.75 -27.39
C THR A 126 19.31 -14.91 -28.89
N GLY A 127 19.69 -13.81 -29.54
CA GLY A 127 20.21 -13.83 -30.89
C GLY A 127 21.43 -14.73 -30.86
N GLY A 128 21.30 -15.92 -31.45
CA GLY A 128 22.44 -16.74 -31.80
C GLY A 128 23.38 -15.91 -32.67
N ALA A 129 24.60 -15.74 -32.20
CA ALA A 129 25.76 -15.36 -32.97
C ALA A 129 26.93 -16.18 -32.43
#